data_AF-A0A418SFA2-F1
#
_entry.id   AF-A0A418SFA2-F1
#
_cell.length_a   1.000
_cell.length_b   1.000
_cell.length_c   1.000
_cell.angle_alpha   90.00
_cell.angle_beta   90.00
_cell.angle_gamma   90.00
#
_symmetry.space_group_name_H-M   'P 1'
#
loop_
_entity.id
_entity.type
_entity.pdbx_description
1 polymer ?
#
loop_
_entity_poly.entity_id
_entity_poly.type
_entity_poly.pdbx_seq_one_letter_code
_entity_poly.pdbx_strand_id
1 'polypeptide(L)'
;MSGMPIFDTRAVTRTGLLSGRVRPVAIAALLGLALLPGCEALRRDRGVPAFDGVVFGAKVSSDATNPENFTIAINKPQRTLAGASEAGRYEATKYCIQTFGSSEMTWYQGPDQSRTQPVFADDGDLLLSGACKGW
;
A
#
# COMPACT_ATOMS: atom_id res chain seq x y z
N MET A 1 18.76 -39.44 31.08
CA MET A 1 18.75 -40.55 30.10
C MET A 1 17.72 -41.58 30.53
N SER A 2 16.58 -41.59 29.85
CA SER A 2 15.51 -42.61 29.82
C SER A 2 14.38 -41.92 29.03
N GLY A 3 14.19 -42.16 27.74
CA GLY A 3 13.85 -43.46 27.16
C GLY A 3 12.34 -43.65 27.28
N MET A 4 11.55 -42.84 26.55
CA MET A 4 10.09 -42.99 26.48
C MET A 4 9.68 -43.75 25.21
N PRO A 5 8.68 -44.65 25.31
CA PRO A 5 8.42 -45.69 24.32
C PRO A 5 7.54 -45.23 23.14
N ILE A 6 7.94 -45.78 21.99
CA ILE A 6 7.19 -46.23 20.81
C ILE A 6 5.66 -46.28 21.03
N PHE A 7 4.92 -45.42 20.33
CA PHE A 7 3.46 -45.53 20.22
C PHE A 7 3.07 -46.42 19.04
N ASP A 8 2.31 -47.44 19.40
CA ASP A 8 1.80 -48.57 18.64
C ASP A 8 0.78 -48.14 17.57
N THR A 9 1.03 -48.59 16.34
CA THR A 9 0.14 -48.56 15.18
C THR A 9 -0.90 -49.69 15.26
N ARG A 10 -2.11 -49.42 15.75
CA ARG A 10 -3.34 -50.19 15.44
C ARG A 10 -4.54 -49.24 15.40
N ALA A 11 -5.00 -48.81 14.23
CA ALA A 11 -5.94 -49.54 13.36
C ALA A 11 -7.30 -49.82 14.03
N VAL A 12 -8.16 -48.79 14.16
CA VAL A 12 -9.62 -48.97 14.22
C VAL A 12 -10.30 -47.75 13.63
N THR A 13 -10.79 -47.83 12.39
CA THR A 13 -12.23 -47.59 12.14
C THR A 13 -12.63 -48.23 10.81
N ARG A 14 -13.53 -49.20 10.90
CA ARG A 14 -14.31 -49.75 9.79
C ARG A 14 -15.07 -48.60 9.13
N THR A 15 -14.81 -48.34 7.85
CA THR A 15 -15.77 -47.62 7.01
C THR A 15 -16.20 -48.58 5.92
N GLY A 16 -17.46 -48.99 6.00
CA GLY A 16 -18.06 -49.97 5.11
C GLY A 16 -17.87 -49.58 3.65
N LEU A 17 -17.45 -50.57 2.86
CA LEU A 17 -17.66 -50.59 1.42
C LEU A 17 -19.16 -50.43 1.16
N LEU A 18 -19.60 -49.22 0.85
CA LEU A 18 -20.83 -49.01 0.10
C LEU A 18 -20.48 -48.98 -1.38
N SER A 19 -20.82 -50.09 -2.01
CA SER A 19 -20.84 -50.32 -3.45
C SER A 19 -21.69 -49.26 -4.15
N GLY A 20 -21.06 -48.17 -4.56
CA GLY A 20 -21.61 -47.19 -5.48
C GLY A 20 -20.58 -46.97 -6.58
N ARG A 21 -20.97 -47.26 -7.83
CA ARG A 21 -20.15 -47.13 -9.03
C ARG A 21 -19.84 -45.65 -9.27
N VAL A 22 -18.92 -45.07 -8.51
CA VAL A 22 -18.49 -43.69 -8.67
C VAL A 22 -17.71 -43.60 -9.98
N ARG A 23 -18.31 -42.93 -10.97
CA ARG A 23 -17.72 -42.70 -12.28
C ARG A 23 -16.35 -42.03 -12.07
N PRO A 24 -15.26 -42.52 -12.69
CA PRO A 24 -13.89 -42.03 -12.43
C PRO A 24 -13.70 -40.54 -12.80
N VAL A 25 -14.66 -39.97 -13.53
CA VAL A 25 -14.73 -38.55 -13.89
C VAL A 25 -14.94 -37.64 -12.66
N ALA A 26 -15.63 -38.12 -11.61
CA ALA A 26 -15.95 -37.28 -10.45
C ALA A 26 -14.75 -37.01 -9.52
N ILE A 27 -13.72 -37.87 -9.56
CA ILE A 27 -12.51 -37.70 -8.73
C ILE A 27 -11.54 -36.70 -9.39
N ALA A 28 -11.53 -36.62 -10.73
CA ALA A 28 -10.68 -35.68 -11.47
C ALA A 28 -11.14 -34.21 -11.33
N ALA A 29 -12.42 -33.96 -11.06
CA ALA A 29 -12.95 -32.60 -10.92
C ALA A 29 -12.60 -31.92 -9.58
N LEU A 30 -12.29 -32.70 -8.54
CA LEU A 30 -12.01 -32.17 -7.19
C LEU A 30 -10.53 -31.78 -6.98
N LEU A 31 -9.61 -32.22 -7.84
CA LEU A 31 -8.18 -31.84 -7.77
C LEU A 31 -7.82 -30.54 -8.51
N GLY A 32 -8.74 -29.96 -9.31
CA GLY A 32 -8.46 -28.76 -10.10
C GLY A 32 -8.50 -27.43 -9.33
N LEU A 33 -9.04 -27.40 -8.11
CA LEU A 33 -9.29 -26.15 -7.37
C LEU A 33 -8.15 -25.70 -6.44
N ALA A 34 -7.03 -26.42 -6.36
CA ALA A 34 -5.97 -26.14 -5.38
C ALA A 34 -4.82 -25.24 -5.90
N LEU A 35 -4.94 -24.64 -7.10
CA LEU A 35 -3.84 -23.91 -7.75
C LEU A 35 -3.88 -22.38 -7.62
N LEU A 36 -4.59 -21.81 -6.64
CA LEU A 36 -4.56 -20.37 -6.37
C LEU A 36 -3.86 -19.93 -5.05
N PRO A 37 -2.83 -20.61 -4.49
CA PRO A 37 -2.08 -19.99 -3.41
C PRO A 37 -1.09 -18.99 -4.01
N GLY A 38 -1.48 -17.72 -4.11
CA GLY A 38 -0.49 -16.63 -4.20
C GLY A 38 -0.73 -15.57 -5.25
N CYS A 39 -1.83 -14.81 -5.14
CA CYS A 39 -1.89 -13.45 -5.70
C CYS A 39 -1.78 -12.37 -4.61
N GLU A 40 -1.32 -12.72 -3.41
CA GLU A 40 -1.17 -11.76 -2.30
C GLU A 40 0.30 -11.47 -1.94
N ALA A 41 1.23 -12.32 -2.37
CA ALA A 41 2.67 -12.14 -2.14
C ALA A 41 3.33 -11.03 -2.99
N LEU A 42 2.61 -10.47 -3.97
CA LEU A 42 3.08 -9.33 -4.78
C LEU A 42 2.85 -7.96 -4.13
N ARG A 43 2.16 -7.87 -2.97
CA ARG A 43 1.99 -6.62 -2.23
C ARG A 43 3.21 -6.22 -1.38
N ARG A 44 4.43 -6.28 -1.94
CA ARG A 44 5.63 -5.76 -1.24
C ARG A 44 5.89 -4.28 -1.44
N ASP A 45 5.13 -3.59 -2.30
CA ASP A 45 5.00 -2.15 -2.20
C ASP A 45 3.89 -1.81 -1.23
N ARG A 46 4.22 -1.04 -0.20
CA ARG A 46 3.35 -0.59 0.90
C ARG A 46 2.28 0.40 0.42
N GLY A 47 1.57 0.10 -0.67
CA GLY A 47 0.52 0.95 -1.23
C GLY A 47 0.97 2.36 -1.64
N VAL A 48 2.29 2.60 -1.75
CA VAL A 48 2.82 3.89 -2.20
C VAL A 48 2.87 3.85 -3.73
N PRO A 49 2.10 4.69 -4.44
CA PRO A 49 2.12 4.72 -5.89
C PRO A 49 3.48 5.19 -6.43
N ALA A 50 3.88 4.66 -7.57
CA ALA A 50 5.00 5.16 -8.35
C ALA A 50 4.53 6.28 -9.27
N PHE A 51 5.35 7.33 -9.41
CA PHE A 51 5.12 8.47 -10.29
C PHE A 51 6.28 8.53 -11.28
N ASP A 52 5.98 8.60 -12.58
CA ASP A 52 6.99 8.45 -13.66
C ASP A 52 7.85 7.18 -13.53
N GLY A 53 7.28 6.09 -12.97
CA GLY A 53 8.00 4.84 -12.72
C GLY A 53 8.92 4.86 -11.50
N VAL A 54 8.89 5.93 -10.70
CA VAL A 54 9.74 6.13 -9.52
C VAL A 54 8.88 6.26 -8.26
N VAL A 55 9.24 5.53 -7.20
CA VAL A 55 8.62 5.71 -5.87
C VAL A 55 9.32 6.83 -5.12
N PHE A 56 8.56 7.82 -4.67
CA PHE A 56 9.06 8.96 -3.90
C PHE A 56 8.76 8.80 -2.41
N GLY A 57 9.77 9.11 -1.58
CA GLY A 57 9.57 9.29 -0.15
C GLY A 57 9.02 10.67 0.11
N ALA A 58 8.01 10.77 0.97
CA ALA A 58 7.35 12.02 1.30
C ALA A 58 7.19 12.13 2.82
N LYS A 59 7.40 13.32 3.35
CA LYS A 59 7.17 13.64 4.76
C LYS A 59 6.17 14.79 4.84
N VAL A 60 5.04 14.54 5.49
CA VAL A 60 4.02 15.55 5.77
C VAL A 60 4.25 16.12 7.17
N SER A 61 4.17 17.43 7.29
CA SER A 61 4.14 18.16 8.56
C SER A 61 2.99 19.14 8.53
N SER A 62 2.32 19.32 9.66
CA SER A 62 1.26 20.32 9.83
C SER A 62 1.64 21.31 10.94
N ASP A 63 1.04 22.49 10.89
CA ASP A 63 1.17 23.45 12.00
C ASP A 63 0.42 22.92 13.23
N ALA A 64 0.96 23.19 14.43
CA ALA A 64 0.38 22.71 15.68
C ALA A 64 -0.87 23.51 16.12
N THR A 65 -0.93 24.79 15.75
CA THR A 65 -2.05 25.68 16.05
C THR A 65 -3.12 25.58 14.98
N ASN A 66 -2.71 25.52 13.71
CA ASN A 66 -3.59 25.51 12.55
C ASN A 66 -3.31 24.26 11.69
N PRO A 67 -3.84 23.07 12.07
CA PRO A 67 -3.53 21.80 11.39
C PRO A 67 -3.96 21.76 9.92
N GLU A 68 -4.84 22.68 9.50
CA GLU A 68 -5.18 22.87 8.09
C GLU A 68 -3.97 23.22 7.24
N ASN A 69 -3.00 23.96 7.80
CA ASN A 69 -1.77 24.34 7.12
C ASN A 69 -0.78 23.18 7.17
N PHE A 70 -0.34 22.76 5.99
CA PHE A 70 0.58 21.65 5.82
C PHE A 70 1.78 22.03 4.96
N THR A 71 2.88 21.32 5.19
CA THR A 71 4.08 21.29 4.36
C THR A 71 4.46 19.85 4.06
N ILE A 72 4.83 19.58 2.82
CA ILE A 72 5.27 18.27 2.34
C ILE A 72 6.67 18.41 1.79
N ALA A 73 7.58 17.60 2.31
CA ALA A 73 8.94 17.45 1.79
C ALA A 73 9.04 16.14 1.00
N ILE A 74 9.43 16.23 -0.27
CA ILE A 74 9.61 15.09 -1.16
C ILE A 74 11.10 14.82 -1.36
N ASN A 75 11.52 13.60 -1.02
CA ASN A 75 12.92 13.21 -1.11
C ASN A 75 13.36 12.92 -2.54
N LYS A 76 14.57 13.37 -2.87
CA LYS A 76 15.25 13.11 -4.14
C LYS A 76 14.40 13.53 -5.37
N PRO A 77 13.92 14.79 -5.43
CA PRO A 77 13.07 15.27 -6.53
C PRO A 77 13.78 15.29 -7.89
N GLN A 78 15.12 15.29 -7.90
CA GLN A 78 15.95 15.28 -9.11
C GLN A 78 15.81 14.03 -9.97
N ARG A 79 15.20 12.95 -9.48
CA ARG A 79 14.95 11.75 -10.30
C ARG A 79 13.99 12.05 -11.45
N THR A 80 12.85 12.66 -11.11
CA THR A 80 11.88 13.22 -12.06
C THR A 80 11.11 14.32 -11.34
N LEU A 81 11.31 15.58 -11.72
CA LEU A 81 10.67 16.70 -11.02
C LEU A 81 9.14 16.63 -11.14
N ALA A 82 8.61 16.26 -12.31
CA ALA A 82 7.17 16.08 -12.53
C ALA A 82 6.59 15.00 -11.62
N GLY A 83 7.17 13.79 -11.63
CA GLY A 83 6.77 12.72 -10.71
C GLY A 83 6.88 13.09 -9.23
N ALA A 84 7.89 13.88 -8.83
CA ALA A 84 8.02 14.36 -7.45
C ALA A 84 6.91 15.36 -7.07
N SER A 85 6.58 16.31 -7.96
CA SER A 85 5.45 17.22 -7.78
C SER A 85 4.12 16.46 -7.64
N GLU A 86 3.91 15.44 -8.48
CA GLU A 86 2.71 14.60 -8.44
C GLU A 86 2.63 13.73 -7.18
N ALA A 87 3.75 13.18 -6.72
CA ALA A 87 3.83 12.48 -5.45
C ALA A 87 3.44 13.39 -4.28
N GLY A 88 3.90 14.64 -4.29
CA GLY A 88 3.51 15.62 -3.28
C GLY A 88 2.03 15.99 -3.34
N ARG A 89 1.44 16.12 -4.54
CA ARG A 89 0.00 16.33 -4.70
C ARG A 89 -0.82 15.17 -4.12
N TYR A 90 -0.38 13.94 -4.36
CA TYR A 90 -1.02 12.74 -3.83
C TYR A 90 -1.00 12.72 -2.30
N GLU A 91 0.15 13.00 -1.67
CA GLU A 91 0.26 13.01 -0.21
C GLU A 91 -0.53 14.17 0.43
N ALA A 92 -0.61 15.34 -0.21
CA ALA A 92 -1.47 16.43 0.26
C ALA A 92 -2.94 16.03 0.23
N THR A 93 -3.38 15.42 -0.87
CA THR A 93 -4.77 14.95 -1.03
C THR A 93 -5.12 13.92 0.04
N LYS A 94 -4.23 12.95 0.24
CA LYS A 94 -4.37 11.94 1.29
C LYS A 94 -4.43 12.56 2.68
N TYR A 95 -3.57 13.54 2.98
CA TYR A 95 -3.57 14.24 4.27
C TYR A 95 -4.89 14.97 4.52
N CYS A 96 -5.37 15.76 3.55
CA CYS A 96 -6.62 16.52 3.72
C CYS A 96 -7.84 15.60 3.85
N ILE A 97 -7.91 14.51 3.08
CA ILE A 97 -9.00 13.53 3.20
C ILE A 97 -8.97 12.85 4.57
N GLN A 98 -7.79 12.43 5.04
CA GLN A 98 -7.66 11.71 6.31
C GLN A 98 -7.94 12.61 7.52
N THR A 99 -7.63 13.90 7.43
CA THR A 99 -7.71 14.83 8.56
C THR A 99 -9.02 15.62 8.59
N PHE A 100 -9.48 16.08 7.43
CA PHE A 100 -10.63 16.99 7.29
C PHE A 100 -11.80 16.39 6.48
N GLY A 101 -11.61 15.22 5.87
CA GLY A 101 -12.64 14.56 5.06
C GLY A 101 -12.86 15.18 3.68
N SER A 102 -12.00 16.11 3.26
CA SER A 102 -12.08 16.79 1.96
C SER A 102 -10.75 16.70 1.22
N SER A 103 -10.80 16.54 -0.10
CA SER A 103 -9.62 16.67 -0.97
C SER A 103 -9.37 18.12 -1.40
N GLU A 104 -10.26 19.05 -1.07
CA GLU A 104 -10.09 20.45 -1.44
C GLU A 104 -9.00 21.11 -0.60
N MET A 105 -8.14 21.89 -1.27
CA MET A 105 -7.07 22.63 -0.62
C MET A 105 -6.72 23.88 -1.43
N THR A 106 -6.11 24.85 -0.74
CA THR A 106 -5.52 26.03 -1.32
C THR A 106 -4.00 25.89 -1.27
N TRP A 107 -3.34 25.94 -2.43
CA TRP A 107 -1.88 25.84 -2.50
C TRP A 107 -1.24 27.21 -2.29
N TYR A 108 -0.22 27.26 -1.43
CA TYR A 108 0.72 28.38 -1.34
C TYR A 108 1.91 28.13 -2.27
N GLN A 109 2.46 26.92 -2.20
CA GLN A 109 3.51 26.39 -3.08
C GLN A 109 3.04 25.05 -3.60
N GLY A 110 2.46 25.08 -4.79
CA GLY A 110 1.78 23.94 -5.40
C GLY A 110 2.66 23.12 -6.34
N PRO A 111 2.19 21.94 -6.75
CA PRO A 111 2.85 21.10 -7.75
C PRO A 111 2.87 21.73 -9.15
N ASP A 112 1.98 22.69 -9.41
CA ASP A 112 1.84 23.37 -10.69
C ASP A 112 2.93 24.43 -10.90
N GLN A 113 3.95 24.07 -11.66
CA GLN A 113 5.13 24.90 -11.95
C GLN A 113 4.84 26.15 -12.79
N SER A 114 3.62 26.26 -13.36
CA SER A 114 3.26 27.37 -14.25
C SER A 114 3.10 28.71 -13.53
N ARG A 115 2.91 28.70 -12.20
CA ARG A 115 2.68 29.93 -11.42
C ARG A 115 3.82 30.30 -10.46
N THR A 116 4.67 29.36 -10.09
CA THR A 116 5.78 29.59 -9.14
C THR A 116 6.94 28.62 -9.42
N GLN A 117 8.17 29.10 -9.27
CA GLN A 117 9.37 28.24 -9.33
C GLN A 117 9.34 27.24 -8.15
N PRO A 118 9.76 25.97 -8.35
CA PRO A 118 9.80 24.98 -7.28
C PRO A 118 10.72 25.44 -6.12
N VAL A 119 10.27 25.21 -4.90
CA VAL A 119 11.03 25.54 -3.69
C VAL A 119 11.67 24.28 -3.13
N PHE A 120 12.94 24.39 -2.76
CA PHE A 120 13.71 23.28 -2.20
C PHE A 120 14.17 23.62 -0.78
N ALA A 121 14.20 22.62 0.10
CA ALA A 121 14.87 22.72 1.38
C ALA A 121 16.40 22.68 1.20
N ASP A 122 17.14 23.04 2.26
CA ASP A 122 18.61 23.05 2.25
C ASP A 122 19.23 21.67 1.95
N ASP A 123 18.52 20.59 2.27
CA ASP A 123 18.89 19.20 1.97
C ASP A 123 18.55 18.75 0.54
N GLY A 124 17.90 19.62 -0.24
CA GLY A 124 17.50 19.36 -1.62
C GLY A 124 16.12 18.70 -1.78
N ASP A 125 15.35 18.56 -0.71
CA ASP A 125 13.97 18.07 -0.80
C ASP A 125 13.05 19.10 -1.47
N LEU A 126 12.11 18.63 -2.30
CA LEU A 126 11.09 19.51 -2.89
C LEU A 126 10.03 19.82 -1.84
N LEU A 127 9.78 21.10 -1.60
CA LEU A 127 8.80 21.58 -0.64
C LEU A 127 7.52 22.02 -1.34
N LEU A 128 6.40 21.43 -0.93
CA LEU A 128 5.06 21.88 -1.27
C LEU A 128 4.32 22.31 -0.01
N SER A 129 3.49 23.34 -0.09
CA SER A 129 2.72 23.82 1.06
C SER A 129 1.36 24.37 0.67
N GLY A 130 0.40 24.22 1.57
CA GLY A 130 -0.96 24.67 1.37
C GLY A 130 -1.80 24.57 2.63
N ALA A 131 -3.09 24.84 2.47
CA ALA A 131 -4.10 24.68 3.50
C ALA A 131 -5.23 23.78 2.99
N CYS A 132 -5.59 22.76 3.77
CA CYS A 132 -6.81 22.00 3.53
C CYS A 132 -8.04 22.88 3.72
N LYS A 133 -9.09 22.66 2.92
CA LYS A 133 -10.39 23.30 3.16
C LYS A 133 -11.25 22.38 4.01
N GLY A 134 -11.48 22.79 5.26
CA GLY A 134 -12.44 22.17 6.20
C GLY A 134 -13.80 22.89 6.21
N TRP A 135 -14.77 22.31 6.92
CA TRP A 135 -16.11 22.84 7.15
C TRP A 135 -16.24 23.46 8.54
#